data_AF-A0A9P1AIX3-F1
#
_entry.id   AF-A0A9P1AIX3-F1
#
_cell.length_a   1.000
_cell.length_b   1.000
_cell.length_c   1.000
_cell.angle_alpha   90.00
_cell.angle_beta   90.00
_cell.angle_gamma   90.00
#
_symmetry.space_group_name_H-M   'P 1'
#
loop_
_entity.id
_entity.type
_entity.pdbx_description
1 polymer ?
#
loop_
_entity_poly.entity_id
_entity_poly.type
_entity_poly.pdbx_seq_one_letter_code
_entity_poly.pdbx_strand_id
1 'polypeptide(L)'
;MIRPKLIPLCLSVVLSVFIKPASSSLPTFAPDNKEICEGFGFNWAAEIRCLRDVVGKCLESESSGSERKGRSLQYRPEDNRQDAVRTADYGNPYSYPRPYSRTYYHHSISSIRPPVPPIPAPITSTSCKCDGLEKLEAKFEKKLYEVKMRAQYESEKEIKALEQRYDFDMREFQRITTKDIADVKRRLDYIQAPKVVNNDNEYFMISREEGWYTASEKCIGYGAHLASVHSRLENGLVSSLIPTNMTAWIGANDIQKESVFRNTDGSAVEFYKWGPKQPNNEEHNENCVEVGHNGLWNDKLCIITRPFVCKKKLR
;
A
#
# COMPACT_ATOMS: atom_id res chain seq x y z
N MET A 1 5.84 -43.50 -20.25
CA MET A 1 6.41 -44.78 -19.73
C MET A 1 7.78 -44.44 -19.16
N ILE A 2 8.26 -44.88 -17.99
CA ILE A 2 7.87 -45.99 -17.09
C ILE A 2 7.74 -45.46 -15.62
N ARG A 3 7.04 -46.19 -14.73
CA ARG A 3 7.05 -45.99 -13.25
C ARG A 3 7.53 -47.26 -12.53
N PRO A 4 8.16 -47.11 -11.36
CA PRO A 4 7.72 -47.78 -10.13
C PRO A 4 7.29 -46.69 -9.11
N LYS A 5 6.14 -46.76 -8.43
CA LYS A 5 5.73 -47.68 -7.33
C LYS A 5 6.68 -47.56 -6.12
N LEU A 6 6.32 -46.83 -5.07
CA LEU A 6 5.29 -47.08 -4.02
C LEU A 6 5.78 -48.00 -2.88
N ILE A 7 5.81 -47.45 -1.65
CA ILE A 7 5.17 -47.99 -0.45
C ILE A 7 5.03 -46.85 0.59
N PRO A 8 3.87 -46.68 1.27
CA PRO A 8 3.66 -45.72 2.34
C PRO A 8 3.86 -46.35 3.73
N LEU A 9 3.97 -45.52 4.79
CA LEU A 9 3.95 -45.99 6.19
C LEU A 9 2.65 -45.62 6.93
N CYS A 10 2.09 -46.66 7.54
CA CYS A 10 0.85 -46.73 8.33
C CYS A 10 0.91 -45.88 9.63
N LEU A 11 -0.13 -45.11 9.95
CA LEU A 11 -1.26 -45.42 10.85
C LEU A 11 -0.93 -45.58 12.36
N SER A 12 -1.17 -44.49 13.11
CA SER A 12 -2.19 -44.36 14.19
C SER A 12 -2.22 -45.25 15.45
N VAL A 13 -2.57 -44.61 16.58
CA VAL A 13 -3.18 -45.11 17.84
C VAL A 13 -2.32 -45.90 18.84
N VAL A 14 -1.91 -45.22 19.93
CA VAL A 14 -2.19 -45.53 21.37
C VAL A 14 -2.16 -44.14 22.07
N LEU A 15 -3.14 -43.59 22.79
CA LEU A 15 -4.33 -44.03 23.54
C LEU A 15 -4.10 -44.48 24.99
N SER A 16 -4.18 -43.51 25.92
CA SER A 16 -4.41 -43.67 27.38
C SER A 16 -3.35 -44.51 28.15
N VAL A 17 -3.35 -44.66 29.50
CA VAL A 17 -4.33 -44.38 30.58
C VAL A 17 -3.58 -43.93 31.85
N PHE A 18 -4.07 -43.00 32.67
CA PHE A 18 -4.80 -43.17 33.96
C PHE A 18 -4.58 -41.85 34.77
N ILE A 19 -5.35 -41.38 35.77
CA ILE A 19 -6.67 -41.72 36.34
C ILE A 19 -7.25 -40.45 37.02
N LYS A 20 -8.59 -40.33 37.15
CA LYS A 20 -9.26 -39.33 38.03
C LYS A 20 -9.43 -39.92 39.45
N PRO A 21 -9.38 -39.09 40.50
CA PRO A 21 -10.67 -38.69 41.07
C PRO A 21 -10.74 -37.21 41.48
N ALA A 22 -11.97 -36.73 41.70
CA ALA A 22 -12.23 -35.49 42.42
C ALA A 22 -12.90 -35.83 43.76
N SER A 23 -12.43 -35.23 44.86
CA SER A 23 -13.11 -35.29 46.15
C SER A 23 -12.83 -34.04 46.98
N SER A 24 -13.92 -33.44 47.44
CA SER A 24 -14.02 -32.30 48.35
C SER A 24 -13.14 -32.32 49.60
N SER A 25 -12.53 -31.18 49.91
CA SER A 25 -12.37 -30.70 51.29
C SER A 25 -12.22 -29.18 51.33
N LEU A 26 -13.16 -28.48 51.97
CA LEU A 26 -13.04 -27.05 52.31
C LEU A 26 -12.13 -26.90 53.55
N PRO A 27 -11.14 -26.00 53.54
CA PRO A 27 -10.63 -25.38 54.75
C PRO A 27 -11.55 -24.21 55.10
N THR A 28 -12.50 -24.43 56.01
CA THR A 28 -13.36 -23.34 56.51
C THR A 28 -12.58 -22.49 57.51
N PHE A 29 -12.14 -21.30 57.08
CA PHE A 29 -11.66 -20.25 57.97
C PHE A 29 -12.31 -18.91 57.64
N ALA A 30 -13.02 -18.36 58.63
CA ALA A 30 -13.57 -17.02 58.69
C ALA A 30 -13.84 -16.69 60.17
N PRO A 31 -13.94 -15.41 60.56
CA PRO A 31 -13.64 -14.18 59.82
C PRO A 31 -12.17 -13.75 60.18
N ASP A 32 -11.62 -12.55 60.01
CA ASP A 32 -12.11 -11.16 60.09
C ASP A 32 -11.47 -10.24 59.06
N ASN A 33 -12.08 -9.06 58.86
CA ASN A 33 -11.55 -7.91 58.09
C ASN A 33 -11.16 -8.22 56.63
N LYS A 34 -12.14 -8.58 55.79
CA LYS A 34 -12.04 -8.44 54.33
C LYS A 34 -12.78 -7.20 53.85
N GLU A 35 -12.19 -6.48 52.89
CA GLU A 35 -12.82 -5.27 52.35
C GLU A 35 -13.97 -5.62 51.40
N ILE A 36 -14.96 -4.72 51.33
CA ILE A 36 -16.19 -4.95 50.56
C ILE A 36 -15.84 -5.05 49.07
N CYS A 37 -16.41 -6.07 48.40
CA CYS A 37 -16.15 -6.46 47.01
C CYS A 37 -14.81 -7.18 46.68
N GLU A 38 -13.89 -7.43 47.62
CA GLU A 38 -12.63 -8.16 47.30
C GLU A 38 -12.83 -9.61 46.81
N GLY A 39 -14.00 -10.20 47.04
CA GLY A 39 -14.30 -11.61 46.72
C GLY A 39 -14.31 -11.97 45.22
N PHE A 40 -14.23 -11.00 44.30
CA PHE A 40 -14.41 -11.25 42.86
C PHE A 40 -13.14 -11.67 42.10
N GLY A 41 -11.94 -11.45 42.66
CA GLY A 41 -10.65 -12.07 42.31
C GLY A 41 -10.09 -11.87 40.89
N PHE A 42 -10.85 -12.29 39.88
CA PHE A 42 -10.51 -12.19 38.45
C PHE A 42 -11.68 -11.67 37.57
N ASN A 43 -12.91 -11.56 38.13
CA ASN A 43 -14.07 -11.08 37.39
C ASN A 43 -14.29 -9.56 37.60
N TRP A 44 -13.46 -8.77 36.93
CA TRP A 44 -13.49 -7.30 36.94
C TRP A 44 -14.88 -6.70 36.66
N ALA A 45 -15.69 -7.34 35.82
CA ALA A 45 -17.04 -6.87 35.48
C ALA A 45 -18.06 -7.11 36.62
N ALA A 46 -17.85 -8.12 37.48
CA ALA A 46 -18.64 -8.33 38.69
C ALA A 46 -18.17 -7.41 39.83
N GLU A 47 -16.86 -7.25 39.99
CA GLU A 47 -16.21 -6.36 40.96
C GLU A 47 -16.68 -4.91 40.80
N ILE A 48 -16.63 -4.38 39.56
CA ILE A 48 -17.11 -3.02 39.23
C ILE A 48 -18.62 -2.84 39.49
N ARG A 49 -19.44 -3.89 39.31
CA ARG A 49 -20.88 -3.83 39.63
C ARG A 49 -21.11 -3.77 41.14
N CYS A 50 -20.40 -4.57 41.92
CA CYS A 50 -20.46 -4.55 43.38
C CYS A 50 -20.08 -3.16 43.91
N LEU A 51 -18.95 -2.60 43.46
CA LEU A 51 -18.47 -1.28 43.87
C LEU A 51 -19.48 -0.17 43.49
N ARG A 52 -20.09 -0.23 42.31
CA ARG A 52 -21.09 0.76 41.86
C ARG A 52 -22.41 0.68 42.65
N ASP A 53 -22.84 -0.51 43.06
CA ASP A 53 -24.00 -0.71 43.94
C ASP A 53 -23.75 -0.18 45.35
N VAL A 54 -22.53 -0.38 45.89
CA VAL A 54 -22.11 0.21 47.19
C VAL A 54 -22.09 1.74 47.13
N VAL A 55 -21.48 2.33 46.10
CA VAL A 55 -21.42 3.80 45.95
C VAL A 55 -22.81 4.42 45.75
N GLY A 56 -23.70 3.77 45.00
CA GLY A 56 -25.09 4.23 44.82
C GLY A 56 -25.84 4.37 46.15
N LYS A 57 -25.69 3.40 47.05
CA LYS A 57 -26.34 3.39 48.37
C LYS A 57 -25.82 4.49 49.31
N CYS A 58 -24.59 4.96 49.12
CA CYS A 58 -24.09 6.15 49.82
C CYS A 58 -24.71 7.44 49.25
N LEU A 59 -24.73 7.60 47.93
CA LEU A 59 -25.22 8.82 47.26
C LEU A 59 -26.73 9.07 47.49
N GLU A 60 -27.54 8.01 47.57
CA GLU A 60 -28.96 8.13 47.92
C GLU A 60 -29.16 8.76 49.32
N SER A 61 -28.24 8.51 50.28
CA SER A 61 -28.33 9.03 51.65
C SER A 61 -28.02 10.53 51.79
N GLU A 62 -27.26 11.11 50.85
CA GLU A 62 -26.99 12.56 50.82
C GLU A 62 -28.13 13.35 50.15
N SER A 63 -28.90 12.70 49.27
CA SER A 63 -29.95 13.35 48.47
C SER A 63 -31.12 13.92 49.29
N SER A 64 -31.32 13.48 50.53
CA SER A 64 -32.35 13.97 51.45
C SER A 64 -32.01 15.30 52.17
N GLY A 65 -30.94 16.00 51.77
CA GLY A 65 -30.28 16.99 52.64
C GLY A 65 -29.82 18.35 52.08
N SER A 66 -30.28 18.88 50.93
CA SER A 66 -30.19 20.34 50.65
C SER A 66 -30.93 20.80 49.38
N GLU A 67 -31.81 21.80 49.48
CA GLU A 67 -32.29 22.57 48.32
C GLU A 67 -31.33 23.72 47.99
N ARG A 68 -30.94 23.91 46.70
CA ARG A 68 -30.81 25.25 46.12
C ARG A 68 -30.73 25.31 44.59
N LYS A 69 -31.11 26.48 44.07
CA LYS A 69 -31.32 26.80 42.64
C LYS A 69 -30.00 26.96 41.88
N GLY A 70 -29.91 26.34 40.70
CA GLY A 70 -28.95 26.73 39.66
C GLY A 70 -29.42 27.97 38.88
N ARG A 71 -28.48 28.79 38.38
CA ARG A 71 -28.75 29.99 37.58
C ARG A 71 -27.86 29.96 36.34
N SER A 72 -28.40 30.21 35.16
CA SER A 72 -27.65 30.20 33.90
C SER A 72 -26.75 31.43 33.73
N LEU A 73 -25.63 31.25 33.03
CA LEU A 73 -24.77 32.33 32.54
C LEU A 73 -25.09 32.59 31.06
N GLN A 74 -25.14 33.87 30.69
CA GLN A 74 -25.22 34.32 29.30
C GLN A 74 -23.80 34.67 28.79
N TYR A 75 -23.59 34.55 27.49
CA TYR A 75 -22.46 35.20 26.80
C TYR A 75 -23.00 36.25 25.81
N ARG A 76 -22.15 37.21 25.43
CA ARG A 76 -22.51 38.48 24.76
C ARG A 76 -21.97 38.54 23.32
N PRO A 77 -22.74 39.03 22.34
CA PRO A 77 -22.32 39.13 20.94
C PRO A 77 -21.94 40.56 20.51
N GLU A 78 -20.90 40.69 19.67
CA GLU A 78 -20.61 41.81 18.76
C GLU A 78 -20.04 41.13 17.46
N ASP A 79 -20.61 41.29 16.26
CA ASP A 79 -20.53 42.42 15.30
C ASP A 79 -19.21 42.37 14.45
N ASN A 80 -19.13 42.60 13.12
CA ASN A 80 -20.07 43.17 12.14
C ASN A 80 -19.77 42.71 10.66
N ARG A 81 -20.63 43.14 9.71
CA ARG A 81 -20.62 43.23 8.19
C ARG A 81 -19.27 43.11 7.40
N GLN A 82 -19.18 42.84 6.08
CA GLN A 82 -20.07 42.66 4.88
C GLN A 82 -19.21 41.98 3.74
N ASP A 83 -19.55 41.64 2.47
CA ASP A 83 -20.71 41.76 1.52
C ASP A 83 -20.60 40.65 0.40
N ALA A 84 -21.16 40.89 -0.80
CA ALA A 84 -20.70 40.48 -2.15
C ALA A 84 -21.21 39.16 -2.81
N VAL A 85 -22.51 39.13 -3.13
CA VAL A 85 -23.10 38.96 -4.49
C VAL A 85 -22.66 37.80 -5.43
N ARG A 86 -23.68 37.02 -5.90
CA ARG A 86 -23.71 36.02 -7.05
C ARG A 86 -22.89 34.73 -6.85
N THR A 87 -23.42 33.52 -7.03
CA THR A 87 -24.28 32.98 -8.11
C THR A 87 -25.23 31.86 -7.60
N ALA A 88 -25.86 31.06 -8.48
CA ALA A 88 -26.95 30.15 -8.15
C ALA A 88 -26.60 28.65 -8.26
N ASP A 89 -27.36 27.86 -7.49
CA ASP A 89 -27.77 26.45 -7.69
C ASP A 89 -26.70 25.35 -7.83
N TYR A 90 -26.65 24.44 -6.83
CA TYR A 90 -27.00 23.03 -7.02
C TYR A 90 -27.34 22.38 -5.66
N GLY A 91 -28.30 21.45 -5.63
CA GLY A 91 -28.95 21.00 -4.40
C GLY A 91 -28.13 20.10 -3.46
N ASN A 92 -28.32 20.28 -2.15
CA ASN A 92 -27.79 19.41 -1.09
C ASN A 92 -28.68 18.16 -0.90
N PRO A 93 -28.18 16.92 -1.07
CA PRO A 93 -28.92 15.70 -0.77
C PRO A 93 -29.06 15.44 0.74
N TYR A 94 -29.83 14.41 1.09
CA TYR A 94 -30.08 13.93 2.47
C TYR A 94 -30.99 14.81 3.35
N SER A 95 -32.19 15.10 2.85
CA SER A 95 -33.36 15.39 3.70
C SER A 95 -34.32 14.19 3.72
N TYR A 96 -34.50 13.57 4.90
CA TYR A 96 -35.60 12.63 5.17
C TYR A 96 -36.16 12.86 6.60
N PRO A 97 -37.46 12.61 6.86
CA PRO A 97 -38.17 13.30 7.94
C PRO A 97 -38.29 12.51 9.25
N ARG A 98 -38.56 13.21 10.36
CA ARG A 98 -38.95 12.61 11.65
C ARG A 98 -40.45 12.27 11.67
N PRO A 99 -40.88 11.08 12.15
CA PRO A 99 -42.28 10.78 12.37
C PRO A 99 -42.87 11.47 13.63
N TYR A 100 -44.00 12.13 13.39
CA TYR A 100 -45.10 12.55 14.27
C TYR A 100 -45.06 12.38 15.81
N SER A 101 -45.39 13.50 16.44
CA SER A 101 -46.04 13.66 17.75
C SER A 101 -47.18 12.68 18.03
N ARG A 102 -47.39 12.36 19.32
CA ARG A 102 -48.70 11.93 19.84
C ARG A 102 -49.03 12.70 21.13
N THR A 103 -50.31 13.02 21.32
CA THR A 103 -50.81 13.93 22.35
C THR A 103 -51.07 13.27 23.70
N TYR A 104 -50.90 14.04 24.78
CA TYR A 104 -51.38 13.70 26.12
C TYR A 104 -52.78 14.27 26.36
N TYR A 105 -53.67 13.48 26.95
CA TYR A 105 -54.93 13.95 27.52
C TYR A 105 -54.73 14.39 28.97
N HIS A 106 -55.27 15.55 29.34
CA HIS A 106 -55.40 15.95 30.74
C HIS A 106 -56.67 15.35 31.34
N HIS A 107 -56.53 14.58 32.42
CA HIS A 107 -57.59 14.34 33.39
C HIS A 107 -57.07 14.57 34.81
N SER A 108 -57.79 15.37 35.58
CA SER A 108 -57.45 15.81 36.93
C SER A 108 -58.48 15.30 37.93
N ILE A 109 -58.05 14.48 38.89
CA ILE A 109 -58.85 14.02 40.04
C ILE A 109 -57.96 14.13 41.30
N SER A 110 -58.57 14.51 42.43
CA SER A 110 -57.88 14.88 43.66
C SER A 110 -57.47 13.71 44.57
N SER A 111 -56.59 14.05 45.51
CA SER A 111 -56.00 13.23 46.57
C SER A 111 -56.92 12.25 47.30
N ILE A 112 -56.48 10.98 47.37
CA ILE A 112 -56.70 10.12 48.55
C ILE A 112 -55.33 9.50 48.90
N ARG A 113 -54.84 9.71 50.12
CA ARG A 113 -53.58 9.14 50.63
C ARG A 113 -53.92 8.01 51.63
N PRO A 114 -53.51 6.75 51.41
CA PRO A 114 -53.64 5.71 52.43
C PRO A 114 -52.70 5.98 53.62
N PRO A 115 -53.03 5.50 54.83
CA PRO A 115 -52.25 5.78 56.04
C PRO A 115 -50.86 5.12 55.97
N VAL A 116 -49.84 5.84 56.45
CA VAL A 116 -48.46 5.36 56.54
C VAL A 116 -48.26 4.60 57.86
N PRO A 117 -47.72 3.37 57.87
CA PRO A 117 -47.43 2.65 59.11
C PRO A 117 -46.30 3.33 59.89
N PRO A 118 -46.25 3.19 61.24
CA PRO A 118 -45.27 3.87 62.07
C PRO A 118 -43.83 3.44 61.75
N ILE A 119 -42.92 4.41 61.75
CA ILE A 119 -41.50 4.25 61.44
C ILE A 119 -40.78 3.52 62.59
N PRO A 120 -40.02 2.44 62.34
CA PRO A 120 -39.14 1.84 63.34
C PRO A 120 -38.06 2.82 63.81
N ALA A 121 -37.67 2.75 65.09
CA ALA A 121 -36.72 3.69 65.68
C ALA A 121 -35.38 3.74 64.91
N PRO A 122 -34.73 4.92 64.81
CA PRO A 122 -33.54 5.09 63.98
C PRO A 122 -32.36 4.27 64.52
N ILE A 123 -31.86 3.37 63.71
CA ILE A 123 -30.56 2.70 63.95
C ILE A 123 -29.48 3.79 63.81
N THR A 124 -28.61 3.89 64.81
CA THR A 124 -27.59 4.96 64.90
C THR A 124 -26.63 4.96 63.71
N SER A 125 -26.33 6.16 63.19
CA SER A 125 -25.40 6.37 62.09
C SER A 125 -24.00 5.80 62.37
N THR A 126 -23.68 4.66 61.75
CA THR A 126 -22.30 4.28 61.45
C THR A 126 -21.88 4.99 60.17
N SER A 127 -21.08 6.05 60.30
CA SER A 127 -20.53 6.78 59.16
C SER A 127 -19.78 5.83 58.21
N CYS A 128 -20.28 5.68 56.98
CA CYS A 128 -19.55 5.02 55.91
C CYS A 128 -18.37 5.90 55.48
N LYS A 129 -17.20 5.68 56.10
CA LYS A 129 -15.94 6.31 55.70
C LYS A 129 -15.46 5.73 54.38
N CYS A 130 -15.54 6.50 53.31
CA CYS A 130 -14.98 6.17 51.99
C CYS A 130 -13.44 6.35 51.94
N ASP A 131 -12.71 6.09 53.05
CA ASP A 131 -11.27 6.27 53.24
C ASP A 131 -10.43 5.26 52.42
N GLY A 132 -10.56 5.31 51.10
CA GLY A 132 -9.92 4.38 50.17
C GLY A 132 -10.37 4.51 48.71
N LEU A 133 -11.49 5.20 48.42
CA LEU A 133 -12.04 5.29 47.07
C LEU A 133 -11.06 5.97 46.09
N GLU A 134 -10.41 7.07 46.50
CA GLU A 134 -9.39 7.78 45.71
C GLU A 134 -8.21 6.88 45.30
N LYS A 135 -7.79 5.94 46.17
CA LYS A 135 -6.73 4.97 45.86
C LYS A 135 -7.18 3.99 44.78
N LEU A 136 -8.46 3.60 44.80
CA LEU A 136 -9.04 2.69 43.81
C LEU A 136 -9.23 3.38 42.46
N GLU A 137 -9.65 4.65 42.46
CA GLU A 137 -9.75 5.50 41.27
C GLU A 137 -8.37 5.76 40.65
N ALA A 138 -7.36 6.16 41.44
CA ALA A 138 -5.99 6.32 40.95
C ALA A 138 -5.38 5.01 40.39
N LYS A 139 -5.73 3.86 40.99
CA LYS A 139 -5.35 2.52 40.51
C LYS A 139 -6.08 2.16 39.20
N PHE A 140 -7.32 2.61 39.02
CA PHE A 140 -8.08 2.43 37.80
C PHE A 140 -7.54 3.32 36.67
N GLU A 141 -7.34 4.62 36.92
CA GLU A 141 -6.77 5.58 35.95
C GLU A 141 -5.38 5.17 35.48
N LYS A 142 -4.49 4.75 36.39
CA LYS A 142 -3.19 4.19 36.00
C LYS A 142 -3.33 2.99 35.06
N LYS A 143 -4.25 2.07 35.36
CA LYS A 143 -4.46 0.85 34.56
C LYS A 143 -5.15 1.17 33.21
N LEU A 144 -6.03 2.17 33.18
CA LEU A 144 -6.65 2.70 31.97
C LEU A 144 -5.61 3.36 31.06
N TYR A 145 -4.70 4.16 31.62
CA TYR A 145 -3.56 4.72 30.91
C TYR A 145 -2.63 3.63 30.34
N GLU A 146 -2.24 2.64 31.15
CA GLU A 146 -1.42 1.50 30.70
C GLU A 146 -2.07 0.72 29.55
N VAL A 147 -3.39 0.47 29.62
CA VAL A 147 -4.15 -0.19 28.54
C VAL A 147 -4.23 0.69 27.30
N LYS A 148 -4.53 1.99 27.44
CA LYS A 148 -4.61 2.94 26.33
C LYS A 148 -3.28 3.06 25.59
N MET A 149 -2.17 3.21 26.31
CA MET A 149 -0.84 3.32 25.73
C MET A 149 -0.42 2.04 25.00
N ARG A 150 -0.74 0.85 25.54
CA ARG A 150 -0.49 -0.43 24.84
C ARG A 150 -1.33 -0.56 23.57
N ALA A 151 -2.63 -0.26 23.64
CA ALA A 151 -3.54 -0.34 22.50
C ALA A 151 -3.11 0.63 21.37
N GLN A 152 -2.73 1.86 21.73
CA GLN A 152 -2.19 2.82 20.76
C GLN A 152 -0.87 2.34 20.16
N TYR A 153 0.09 1.87 20.98
CA TYR A 153 1.40 1.40 20.49
C TYR A 153 1.28 0.23 19.51
N GLU A 154 0.46 -0.78 19.83
CA GLU A 154 0.22 -1.92 18.94
C GLU A 154 -0.53 -1.48 17.66
N SER A 155 -1.50 -0.56 17.77
CA SER A 155 -2.18 0.00 16.58
C SER A 155 -1.23 0.75 15.66
N GLU A 156 -0.38 1.63 16.20
CA GLU A 156 0.65 2.35 15.42
C GLU A 156 1.66 1.41 14.75
N LYS A 157 1.99 0.30 15.41
CA LYS A 157 2.90 -0.74 14.93
C LYS A 157 2.28 -1.56 13.80
N GLU A 158 1.00 -1.92 13.90
CA GLU A 158 0.24 -2.57 12.82
C GLU A 158 0.06 -1.63 11.61
N ILE A 159 -0.28 -0.36 11.84
CA ILE A 159 -0.37 0.67 10.78
C ILE A 159 0.96 0.78 10.02
N LYS A 160 2.09 0.94 10.72
CA LYS A 160 3.42 1.02 10.09
C LYS A 160 3.79 -0.25 9.31
N ALA A 161 3.35 -1.43 9.75
CA ALA A 161 3.55 -2.67 9.02
C ALA A 161 2.66 -2.79 7.76
N LEU A 162 1.46 -2.20 7.78
CA LEU A 162 0.57 -2.10 6.62
C LEU A 162 1.07 -1.07 5.60
N GLU A 163 1.56 0.09 6.06
CA GLU A 163 2.20 1.12 5.23
C GLU A 163 3.41 0.54 4.48
N GLN A 164 4.33 -0.13 5.19
CA GLN A 164 5.50 -0.77 4.57
C GLN A 164 5.14 -1.85 3.54
N ARG A 165 4.06 -2.62 3.79
CA ARG A 165 3.52 -3.59 2.84
C ARG A 165 2.94 -2.89 1.61
N TYR A 166 2.12 -1.87 1.79
CA TYR A 166 1.54 -1.11 0.69
C TYR A 166 2.62 -0.46 -0.18
N ASP A 167 3.65 0.15 0.40
CA ASP A 167 4.78 0.71 -0.35
C ASP A 167 5.57 -0.38 -1.11
N PHE A 168 5.71 -1.58 -0.55
CA PHE A 168 6.33 -2.71 -1.26
C PHE A 168 5.47 -3.16 -2.45
N ASP A 169 4.18 -3.44 -2.22
CA ASP A 169 3.23 -3.90 -3.23
C ASP A 169 3.06 -2.86 -4.36
N MET A 170 3.05 -1.56 -4.03
CA MET A 170 2.99 -0.47 -5.00
C MET A 170 4.25 -0.37 -5.87
N ARG A 171 5.45 -0.53 -5.28
CA ARG A 171 6.71 -0.55 -6.05
C ARG A 171 6.78 -1.76 -6.97
N GLU A 172 6.33 -2.92 -6.52
CA GLU A 172 6.27 -4.14 -7.35
C GLU A 172 5.24 -4.01 -8.47
N PHE A 173 4.05 -3.45 -8.19
CA PHE A 173 3.04 -3.15 -9.21
C PHE A 173 3.54 -2.15 -10.25
N GLN A 174 4.23 -1.08 -9.83
CA GLN A 174 4.89 -0.14 -10.73
C GLN A 174 5.95 -0.84 -11.60
N ARG A 175 6.80 -1.68 -11.01
CA ARG A 175 7.85 -2.43 -11.72
C ARG A 175 7.27 -3.37 -12.78
N ILE A 176 6.19 -4.09 -12.45
CA ILE A 176 5.47 -4.97 -13.39
C ILE A 176 4.85 -4.12 -14.51
N THR A 177 4.08 -3.10 -14.17
CA THR A 177 3.39 -2.22 -15.14
C THR A 177 4.36 -1.54 -16.10
N THR A 178 5.50 -1.03 -15.61
CA THR A 178 6.55 -0.42 -16.45
C THR A 178 7.18 -1.44 -17.41
N LYS A 179 7.41 -2.69 -16.96
CA LYS A 179 7.92 -3.75 -17.82
C LYS A 179 6.90 -4.12 -18.91
N ASP A 180 5.64 -4.32 -18.55
CA ASP A 180 4.62 -4.74 -19.50
C ASP A 180 4.34 -3.64 -20.55
N ILE A 181 4.34 -2.37 -20.13
CA ILE A 181 4.30 -1.22 -21.06
C ILE A 181 5.52 -1.20 -21.99
N ALA A 182 6.73 -1.47 -21.48
CA ALA A 182 7.94 -1.54 -22.28
C ALA A 182 7.89 -2.70 -23.30
N ASP A 183 7.37 -3.87 -22.93
CA ASP A 183 7.24 -5.03 -23.82
C ASP A 183 6.12 -4.87 -24.85
N VAL A 184 5.00 -4.22 -24.51
CA VAL A 184 3.95 -3.81 -25.47
C VAL A 184 4.49 -2.76 -26.45
N LYS A 185 5.18 -1.73 -25.95
CA LYS A 185 5.81 -0.68 -26.77
C LYS A 185 6.86 -1.27 -27.72
N ARG A 186 7.68 -2.22 -27.25
CA ARG A 186 8.63 -2.98 -28.07
C ARG A 186 7.92 -3.73 -29.19
N ARG A 187 6.85 -4.49 -28.88
CA ARG A 187 6.06 -5.20 -29.89
C ARG A 187 5.47 -4.24 -30.93
N LEU A 188 4.97 -3.08 -30.51
CA LEU A 188 4.42 -2.05 -31.39
C LEU A 188 5.50 -1.47 -32.33
N ASP A 189 6.64 -1.03 -31.78
CA ASP A 189 7.78 -0.49 -32.54
C ASP A 189 8.26 -1.50 -33.62
N TYR A 190 8.31 -2.82 -33.33
CA TYR A 190 8.68 -3.88 -34.29
C TYR A 190 7.59 -4.23 -35.33
N ILE A 191 6.31 -4.20 -34.93
CA ILE A 191 5.20 -4.46 -35.85
C ILE A 191 5.11 -3.34 -36.90
N GLN A 192 5.28 -2.08 -36.47
CA GLN A 192 5.19 -0.89 -37.34
C GLN A 192 6.47 -0.59 -38.13
N ALA A 193 7.62 -1.19 -37.76
CA ALA A 193 8.90 -0.98 -38.44
C ALA A 193 8.85 -1.26 -39.96
N PRO A 194 9.33 -0.35 -40.82
CA PRO A 194 9.67 -0.66 -42.20
C PRO A 194 10.66 -1.82 -42.24
N LYS A 195 10.41 -2.83 -43.10
CA LYS A 195 11.20 -4.06 -43.14
C LYS A 195 11.38 -4.62 -44.54
N VAL A 196 12.50 -5.31 -44.75
CA VAL A 196 12.83 -6.04 -45.97
C VAL A 196 13.50 -7.37 -45.62
N VAL A 197 13.19 -8.43 -46.35
CA VAL A 197 13.73 -9.78 -46.11
C VAL A 197 14.60 -10.20 -47.29
N ASN A 198 15.75 -10.81 -46.99
CA ASN A 198 16.65 -11.38 -47.99
C ASN A 198 17.23 -12.70 -47.46
N ASN A 199 16.92 -13.81 -48.13
CA ASN A 199 17.17 -15.17 -47.66
C ASN A 199 16.63 -15.34 -46.22
N ASP A 200 17.44 -15.87 -45.29
CA ASP A 200 17.06 -16.09 -43.89
C ASP A 200 17.24 -14.86 -42.99
N ASN A 201 17.45 -13.66 -43.55
CA ASN A 201 17.65 -12.42 -42.79
C ASN A 201 16.49 -11.42 -43.02
N GLU A 202 15.83 -11.01 -41.95
CA GLU A 202 14.96 -9.82 -41.88
C GLU A 202 15.79 -8.60 -41.47
N TYR A 203 15.63 -7.50 -42.17
CA TYR A 203 16.15 -6.17 -41.81
C TYR A 203 14.96 -5.28 -41.50
N PHE A 204 15.00 -4.54 -40.39
CA PHE A 204 13.93 -3.61 -40.03
C PHE A 204 14.47 -2.36 -39.35
N MET A 205 13.85 -1.21 -39.65
CA MET A 205 14.23 0.08 -39.10
C MET A 205 13.32 0.49 -37.96
N ILE A 206 13.91 0.84 -36.83
CA ILE A 206 13.21 1.46 -35.69
C ILE A 206 13.39 2.97 -35.80
N SER A 207 12.30 3.69 -36.05
CA SER A 207 12.28 5.15 -36.26
C SER A 207 12.48 5.97 -34.98
N ARG A 208 12.52 5.32 -33.81
CA ARG A 208 12.80 5.95 -32.52
C ARG A 208 14.30 6.23 -32.43
N GLU A 209 14.68 7.48 -32.22
CA GLU A 209 16.10 7.82 -32.08
C GLU A 209 16.68 7.39 -30.73
N GLU A 210 17.88 6.81 -30.77
CA GLU A 210 18.58 6.28 -29.61
C GLU A 210 20.11 6.43 -29.78
N GLY A 211 20.86 6.49 -28.69
CA GLY A 211 22.32 6.30 -28.73
C GLY A 211 22.68 4.87 -29.16
N TRP A 212 23.84 4.68 -29.79
CA TRP A 212 24.21 3.42 -30.45
C TRP A 212 24.16 2.20 -29.50
N TYR A 213 24.63 2.35 -28.25
CA TYR A 213 24.55 1.30 -27.23
C TYR A 213 23.10 0.89 -26.94
N THR A 214 22.21 1.85 -26.70
CA THR A 214 20.79 1.63 -26.44
C THR A 214 20.07 1.05 -27.66
N ALA A 215 20.48 1.43 -28.87
CA ALA A 215 19.99 0.85 -30.13
C ALA A 215 20.40 -0.62 -30.26
N SER A 216 21.64 -0.98 -29.89
CA SER A 216 22.14 -2.35 -29.83
C SER A 216 21.34 -3.22 -28.85
N GLU A 217 21.15 -2.74 -27.61
CA GLU A 217 20.31 -3.41 -26.60
C GLU A 217 18.87 -3.60 -27.09
N LYS A 218 18.31 -2.61 -27.81
CA LYS A 218 16.96 -2.70 -28.38
C LYS A 218 16.88 -3.72 -29.51
N CYS A 219 17.88 -3.81 -30.39
CA CYS A 219 17.97 -4.90 -31.36
C CYS A 219 18.00 -6.28 -30.68
N ILE A 220 18.83 -6.47 -29.66
CA ILE A 220 18.86 -7.71 -28.86
C ILE A 220 17.47 -7.98 -28.26
N GLY A 221 16.79 -6.94 -27.78
CA GLY A 221 15.42 -6.99 -27.30
C GLY A 221 14.36 -7.46 -28.32
N TYR A 222 14.60 -7.36 -29.63
CA TYR A 222 13.74 -7.89 -30.69
C TYR A 222 14.13 -9.33 -31.13
N GLY A 223 15.20 -9.90 -30.56
CA GLY A 223 15.85 -11.12 -31.05
C GLY A 223 16.64 -10.87 -32.33
N ALA A 224 17.39 -9.76 -32.35
CA ALA A 224 18.15 -9.25 -33.49
C ALA A 224 19.48 -8.63 -33.02
N HIS A 225 20.32 -8.15 -33.94
CA HIS A 225 21.48 -7.30 -33.64
C HIS A 225 21.41 -6.02 -34.49
N LEU A 226 22.21 -4.98 -34.19
CA LEU A 226 22.34 -3.86 -35.13
C LEU A 226 22.94 -4.39 -36.43
N ALA A 227 22.43 -3.91 -37.57
CA ALA A 227 22.60 -4.62 -38.83
C ALA A 227 24.08 -4.75 -39.25
N SER A 228 24.57 -5.99 -39.31
CA SER A 228 25.83 -6.32 -39.98
C SER A 228 25.62 -6.29 -41.50
N VAL A 229 26.59 -5.73 -42.22
CA VAL A 229 26.50 -5.50 -43.67
C VAL A 229 27.73 -6.08 -44.34
N HIS A 230 27.56 -7.20 -45.03
CA HIS A 230 28.63 -8.01 -45.63
C HIS A 230 28.72 -7.86 -47.15
N SER A 231 27.83 -7.09 -47.78
CA SER A 231 27.84 -6.91 -49.23
C SER A 231 27.15 -5.62 -49.69
N ARG A 232 27.41 -5.25 -50.95
CA ARG A 232 26.69 -4.18 -51.65
C ARG A 232 25.18 -4.39 -51.68
N LEU A 233 24.72 -5.64 -51.73
CA LEU A 233 23.29 -5.98 -51.69
C LEU A 233 22.70 -5.71 -50.29
N GLU A 234 23.33 -6.23 -49.24
CA GLU A 234 22.90 -5.95 -47.85
C GLU A 234 22.90 -4.45 -47.55
N ASN A 235 23.90 -3.71 -48.05
CA ASN A 235 23.96 -2.25 -47.91
C ASN A 235 22.78 -1.55 -48.59
N GLY A 236 22.39 -2.00 -49.79
CA GLY A 236 21.25 -1.42 -50.53
C GLY A 236 19.92 -1.71 -49.82
N LEU A 237 19.76 -2.92 -49.27
CA LEU A 237 18.61 -3.30 -48.47
C LEU A 237 18.50 -2.43 -47.21
N VAL A 238 19.59 -2.31 -46.43
CA VAL A 238 19.64 -1.46 -45.24
C VAL A 238 19.34 0.01 -45.57
N SER A 239 19.99 0.58 -46.60
CA SER A 239 19.76 1.99 -46.94
C SER A 239 18.39 2.27 -47.57
N SER A 240 17.73 1.27 -48.17
CA SER A 240 16.36 1.42 -48.70
C SER A 240 15.27 1.56 -47.63
N LEU A 241 15.58 1.21 -46.38
CA LEU A 241 14.67 1.43 -45.25
C LEU A 241 14.74 2.88 -44.71
N ILE A 242 15.82 3.60 -45.01
CA ILE A 242 16.15 4.89 -44.38
C ILE A 242 15.53 6.03 -45.19
N PRO A 243 14.76 6.95 -44.58
CA PRO A 243 14.19 8.09 -45.29
C PRO A 243 15.26 9.03 -45.89
N THR A 244 14.90 9.70 -46.98
CA THR A 244 15.74 10.74 -47.60
C THR A 244 16.20 11.77 -46.57
N ASN A 245 17.48 12.14 -46.62
CA ASN A 245 18.16 13.05 -45.70
C ASN A 245 18.28 12.57 -44.24
N MET A 246 18.02 11.28 -43.95
CA MET A 246 18.32 10.66 -42.66
C MET A 246 19.51 9.69 -42.75
N THR A 247 20.11 9.45 -41.59
CA THR A 247 21.06 8.36 -41.31
C THR A 247 20.50 7.46 -40.20
N ALA A 248 20.98 6.22 -40.14
CA ALA A 248 20.61 5.27 -39.08
C ALA A 248 21.81 4.45 -38.60
N TRP A 249 21.82 4.06 -37.32
CA TRP A 249 22.87 3.20 -36.77
C TRP A 249 22.87 1.79 -37.39
N ILE A 250 24.08 1.25 -37.63
CA ILE A 250 24.33 -0.13 -38.04
C ILE A 250 25.28 -0.85 -37.06
N GLY A 251 25.52 -2.14 -37.27
CA GLY A 251 26.27 -2.98 -36.33
C GLY A 251 27.77 -2.69 -36.25
N ALA A 252 28.35 -2.02 -37.25
CA ALA A 252 29.77 -1.72 -37.30
C ALA A 252 30.17 -0.69 -36.24
N ASN A 253 31.25 -0.99 -35.53
CA ASN A 253 31.87 -0.17 -34.47
C ASN A 253 33.32 -0.63 -34.26
N ASP A 254 34.17 0.23 -33.71
CA ASP A 254 35.54 -0.09 -33.32
C ASP A 254 35.86 0.24 -31.85
N ILE A 255 34.81 0.43 -31.03
CA ILE A 255 34.83 0.71 -29.56
C ILE A 255 35.90 -0.06 -28.77
N GLN A 256 36.19 -1.32 -29.13
CA GLN A 256 37.17 -2.15 -28.42
C GLN A 256 38.63 -1.79 -28.76
N LYS A 257 38.87 -1.28 -29.97
CA LYS A 257 40.17 -0.87 -30.49
C LYS A 257 39.98 -0.06 -31.77
N GLU A 258 40.29 1.23 -31.67
CA GLU A 258 40.52 2.18 -32.76
C GLU A 258 40.97 1.54 -34.10
N SER A 259 40.25 1.87 -35.17
CA SER A 259 40.48 1.39 -36.54
C SER A 259 40.34 -0.13 -36.75
N VAL A 260 39.80 -0.90 -35.78
CA VAL A 260 39.58 -2.35 -35.88
C VAL A 260 38.09 -2.71 -35.74
N PHE A 261 37.34 -2.43 -36.80
CA PHE A 261 35.88 -2.59 -36.82
C PHE A 261 35.39 -4.04 -36.60
N ARG A 262 34.25 -4.14 -35.90
CA ARG A 262 33.50 -5.36 -35.53
C ARG A 262 31.99 -5.10 -35.66
N ASN A 263 31.20 -6.15 -35.85
CA ASN A 263 29.74 -6.06 -35.80
C ASN A 263 29.18 -6.47 -34.42
N THR A 264 28.02 -5.92 -34.04
CA THR A 264 27.31 -6.30 -32.79
C THR A 264 26.80 -7.75 -32.73
N ASP A 265 26.78 -8.46 -33.85
CA ASP A 265 26.50 -9.91 -33.92
C ASP A 265 27.78 -10.78 -33.76
N GLY A 266 28.93 -10.15 -33.51
CA GLY A 266 30.22 -10.82 -33.40
C GLY A 266 30.92 -11.13 -34.73
N SER A 267 30.28 -10.85 -35.88
CA SER A 267 30.90 -11.06 -37.19
C SER A 267 31.99 -10.02 -37.51
N ALA A 268 32.90 -10.38 -38.41
CA ALA A 268 33.90 -9.46 -38.94
C ALA A 268 33.24 -8.40 -39.86
N VAL A 269 33.86 -7.22 -39.94
CA VAL A 269 33.47 -6.19 -40.93
C VAL A 269 34.40 -6.35 -42.14
N GLU A 270 33.92 -7.07 -43.15
CA GLU A 270 34.66 -7.38 -44.38
C GLU A 270 34.28 -6.45 -45.55
N PHE A 271 33.10 -5.82 -45.47
CA PHE A 271 32.59 -4.85 -46.42
C PHE A 271 32.52 -3.47 -45.77
N TYR A 272 32.89 -2.44 -46.54
CA TYR A 272 32.83 -1.04 -46.12
C TYR A 272 32.30 -0.19 -47.28
N LYS A 273 31.51 0.84 -46.97
CA LYS A 273 31.04 1.83 -47.96
C LYS A 273 31.09 3.25 -47.39
N TRP A 274 32.25 3.63 -46.87
CA TRP A 274 32.53 4.96 -46.31
C TRP A 274 32.15 6.11 -47.25
N GLY A 275 31.67 7.20 -46.67
CA GLY A 275 31.53 8.48 -47.36
C GLY A 275 32.90 9.11 -47.68
N PRO A 276 32.94 10.16 -48.53
CA PRO A 276 34.19 10.86 -48.83
C PRO A 276 34.88 11.35 -47.56
N LYS A 277 36.15 10.96 -47.38
CA LYS A 277 37.03 11.22 -46.22
C LYS A 277 36.76 10.40 -44.95
N GLN A 278 35.77 9.50 -44.93
CA GLN A 278 35.49 8.68 -43.74
C GLN A 278 36.22 7.31 -43.78
N PRO A 279 36.53 6.69 -42.62
CA PRO A 279 36.34 7.23 -41.28
C PRO A 279 37.36 8.34 -40.98
N ASN A 280 36.93 9.39 -40.29
CA ASN A 280 37.80 10.54 -39.94
C ASN A 280 38.16 10.61 -38.46
N ASN A 281 37.42 9.91 -37.61
CA ASN A 281 37.52 9.90 -36.16
C ASN A 281 37.62 11.32 -35.55
N GLU A 282 36.64 12.18 -35.87
CA GLU A 282 36.46 13.50 -35.26
C GLU A 282 36.61 13.44 -33.72
N GLU A 283 37.41 14.36 -33.17
CA GLU A 283 37.74 14.45 -31.73
C GLU A 283 38.37 13.17 -31.12
N HIS A 284 38.80 12.21 -31.94
CA HIS A 284 39.34 10.90 -31.54
C HIS A 284 38.37 10.05 -30.70
N ASN A 285 37.07 10.11 -31.01
CA ASN A 285 36.02 9.46 -30.21
C ASN A 285 34.84 8.87 -31.03
N GLU A 286 34.87 8.85 -32.36
CA GLU A 286 33.73 8.48 -33.22
C GLU A 286 33.57 6.96 -33.47
N ASN A 287 33.55 6.18 -32.39
CA ASN A 287 33.69 4.72 -32.39
C ASN A 287 32.50 3.90 -32.98
N CYS A 288 31.47 4.54 -33.54
CA CYS A 288 30.21 3.90 -33.96
C CYS A 288 29.78 4.31 -35.37
N VAL A 289 29.23 3.38 -36.17
CA VAL A 289 28.93 3.64 -37.59
C VAL A 289 27.43 3.85 -37.86
N GLU A 290 27.11 4.97 -38.49
CA GLU A 290 25.81 5.25 -39.12
C GLU A 290 25.88 5.11 -40.65
N VAL A 291 24.73 4.90 -41.30
CA VAL A 291 24.60 4.84 -42.76
C VAL A 291 23.45 5.72 -43.24
N GLY A 292 23.64 6.46 -44.33
CA GLY A 292 22.61 7.30 -44.95
C GLY A 292 21.69 6.55 -45.93
N HIS A 293 20.61 7.19 -46.38
CA HIS A 293 19.75 6.69 -47.48
C HIS A 293 20.54 6.43 -48.80
N ASN A 294 21.59 7.22 -49.09
CA ASN A 294 22.54 6.96 -50.19
C ASN A 294 23.42 5.71 -49.95
N GLY A 295 23.29 5.09 -48.79
CA GLY A 295 24.05 3.94 -48.32
C GLY A 295 25.53 4.23 -48.07
N LEU A 296 25.95 5.49 -47.94
CA LEU A 296 27.31 5.84 -47.53
C LEU A 296 27.41 5.80 -46.00
N TRP A 297 28.53 5.30 -45.50
CA TRP A 297 28.79 5.11 -44.08
C TRP A 297 29.54 6.31 -43.51
N ASN A 298 29.24 6.62 -42.25
CA ASN A 298 29.85 7.67 -41.48
C ASN A 298 30.15 7.11 -40.09
N ASP A 299 31.37 7.26 -39.61
CA ASP A 299 31.70 7.16 -38.19
C ASP A 299 31.09 8.35 -37.44
N LYS A 300 30.52 8.12 -36.25
CA LYS A 300 29.97 9.17 -35.38
C LYS A 300 30.06 8.82 -33.90
N LEU A 301 30.15 9.84 -33.05
CA LEU A 301 30.05 9.74 -31.58
C LEU A 301 28.86 8.85 -31.15
N CYS A 302 29.14 7.72 -30.49
CA CYS A 302 28.16 6.71 -30.09
C CYS A 302 26.98 7.21 -29.21
N ILE A 303 27.12 8.38 -28.59
CA ILE A 303 26.11 9.01 -27.73
C ILE A 303 25.00 9.75 -28.53
N ILE A 304 25.24 10.02 -29.81
CA ILE A 304 24.32 10.77 -30.67
C ILE A 304 23.05 9.95 -30.93
N THR A 305 21.88 10.60 -30.91
CA THR A 305 20.63 9.91 -31.22
C THR A 305 20.46 9.74 -32.73
N ARG A 306 20.14 8.52 -33.15
CA ARG A 306 19.71 8.16 -34.50
C ARG A 306 18.64 7.09 -34.45
N PRO A 307 17.73 7.02 -35.45
CA PRO A 307 17.00 5.79 -35.69
C PRO A 307 17.99 4.67 -36.07
N PHE A 308 17.56 3.41 -36.07
CA PHE A 308 18.51 2.30 -36.19
C PHE A 308 17.94 1.11 -36.96
N VAL A 309 18.80 0.40 -37.69
CA VAL A 309 18.41 -0.77 -38.47
C VAL A 309 18.93 -2.02 -37.77
N CYS A 310 18.00 -2.90 -37.39
CA CYS A 310 18.32 -4.22 -36.86
C CYS A 310 18.35 -5.27 -37.98
N LYS A 311 19.19 -6.29 -37.82
CA LYS A 311 19.23 -7.52 -38.64
C LYS A 311 18.88 -8.72 -37.76
N LYS A 312 17.92 -9.51 -38.20
CA LYS A 312 17.37 -10.67 -37.49
C LYS A 312 17.41 -11.89 -38.37
N LYS A 313 18.01 -12.97 -37.86
CA LYS A 313 17.97 -14.28 -38.51
C LYS A 313 16.61 -14.92 -38.24
N LEU A 314 15.99 -15.46 -39.28
CA LEU A 314 14.65 -16.08 -39.26
C LEU A 314 14.69 -17.59 -38.99
N ARG A 315 15.88 -18.16 -38.75
CA ARG A 315 16.15 -19.58 -38.48
C ARG A 315 17.25 -19.75 -37.45
#